data_AF-A0A961AYQ6-F1
#
_entry.id   AF-A0A961AYQ6-F1
#
_cell.length_a   1.000
_cell.length_b   1.000
_cell.length_c   1.000
_cell.angle_alpha   90.00
_cell.angle_beta   90.00
_cell.angle_gamma   90.00
#
_symmetry.space_group_name_H-M   'P 1'
#
loop_
_entity.id
_entity.type
_entity.pdbx_description
1 polymer ?
#
loop_
_entity_poly.entity_id
_entity_poly.type
_entity_poly.pdbx_seq_one_letter_code
_entity_poly.pdbx_strand_id
1 'polypeptide(L)'
;MQTNGWFTFVLVTVLALAALDAVAAWLNLRALSSRPPEGFADVVDAESHARSRDYTRVSTRHHLLEGAVSLALFLGFWWLGGFEWLDRLVRGWGHGPIVTGVLFTGILFLANHVAGLP
;
A
#
# COMPACT_ATOMS: atom_id res chain seq x y z
N MET A 1 -11.68 17.77 -13.42
CA MET A 1 -12.13 17.59 -12.02
C MET A 1 -12.21 18.94 -11.36
N GLN A 2 -13.34 19.30 -10.75
CA GLN A 2 -13.40 20.48 -9.88
C GLN A 2 -12.74 20.08 -8.55
N THR A 3 -11.67 20.76 -8.14
CA THR A 3 -11.07 20.56 -6.81
C THR A 3 -12.08 20.97 -5.75
N ASN A 4 -12.73 19.97 -5.15
CA ASN A 4 -13.63 20.17 -4.01
C ASN A 4 -12.87 19.92 -2.70
N GLY A 5 -13.39 20.43 -1.58
CA GLY A 5 -12.75 20.26 -0.27
C GLY A 5 -12.56 18.78 0.12
N TRP A 6 -13.49 17.91 -0.30
CA TRP A 6 -13.43 16.47 -0.06
C TRP A 6 -12.25 15.78 -0.76
N PHE A 7 -12.01 16.12 -2.02
CA PHE A 7 -10.89 15.59 -2.80
C PHE A 7 -9.57 15.96 -2.13
N THR A 8 -9.39 17.24 -1.78
CA THR A 8 -8.18 17.71 -1.11
C THR A 8 -7.99 17.03 0.24
N PHE A 9 -9.06 16.87 1.03
CA PHE A 9 -8.99 16.18 2.31
C PHE A 9 -8.53 14.72 2.18
N VAL A 10 -9.13 13.96 1.27
CA VAL A 10 -8.76 12.55 1.03
C VAL A 10 -7.33 12.46 0.50
N LEU A 11 -6.95 13.33 -0.45
CA LEU A 11 -5.60 13.35 -1.02
C LEU A 11 -4.55 13.63 0.05
N VAL A 12 -4.74 14.66 0.87
CA VAL A 12 -3.81 14.99 1.97
C VAL A 12 -3.74 13.85 2.97
N THR A 13 -4.86 13.24 3.32
CA THR A 13 -4.89 12.11 4.27
C THR A 13 -4.10 10.91 3.75
N VAL A 14 -4.32 10.51 2.50
CA VAL A 14 -3.61 9.38 1.88
C VAL A 14 -2.11 9.67 1.80
N LEU A 15 -1.71 10.88 1.39
CA LEU A 15 -0.30 11.26 1.33
C LEU A 15 0.35 11.32 2.73
N ALA A 16 -0.38 11.81 3.74
CA ALA A 16 0.10 11.87 5.10
C ALA A 16 0.31 10.46 5.69
N LEU A 17 -0.61 9.53 5.43
CA LEU A 17 -0.48 8.13 5.85
C LEU A 17 0.71 7.45 5.16
N ALA A 18 0.86 7.62 3.84
CA ALA A 18 2.00 7.08 3.11
C ALA A 18 3.34 7.65 3.61
N ALA A 19 3.38 8.95 3.96
CA ALA A 19 4.55 9.57 4.55
C ALA A 19 4.85 9.02 5.95
N LEU A 20 3.82 8.81 6.77
CA LEU A 20 3.96 8.23 8.11
C LEU A 20 4.56 6.81 8.04
N ASP A 21 4.04 5.96 7.15
CA ASP A 21 4.56 4.61 6.94
C ASP A 21 6.02 4.63 6.46
N ALA A 22 6.35 5.53 5.53
CA ALA A 22 7.72 5.68 5.05
C ALA A 22 8.69 6.14 6.15
N VAL A 23 8.26 7.08 7.00
CA VAL A 23 9.05 7.54 8.15
C VAL A 23 9.22 6.42 9.17
N ALA A 24 8.16 5.66 9.48
CA ALA A 24 8.22 4.54 10.40
C ALA A 24 9.18 3.45 9.91
N ALA A 25 9.10 3.09 8.62
CA ALA A 25 10.02 2.15 7.98
C ALA A 25 11.48 2.64 8.04
N TRP A 26 11.71 3.93 7.78
CA TRP A 26 13.05 4.52 7.86
C TRP A 26 13.60 4.51 9.30
N LEU A 27 12.78 4.88 10.29
CA LEU A 27 13.15 4.83 11.70
C LEU A 27 13.47 3.38 12.14
N ASN A 28 12.67 2.41 11.70
CA ASN A 28 12.90 1.00 11.97
C ASN A 28 14.24 0.52 11.38
N LEU A 29 14.54 0.92 10.13
CA LEU A 29 15.83 0.61 9.51
C LEU A 29 17.02 1.26 10.22
N ARG A 30 16.84 2.47 10.76
CA ARG A 30 17.88 3.16 11.57
C ARG A 30 18.09 2.52 12.93
N ALA A 31 17.04 1.95 13.52
CA ALA A 31 17.10 1.29 14.82
C ALA A 31 17.67 -0.15 14.76
N LEU A 32 17.92 -0.70 13.55
CA LEU A 32 18.54 -2.02 13.37
C LEU A 32 19.98 -2.07 13.90
N SER A 33 20.13 -2.43 15.17
CA SER A 33 21.42 -2.57 15.85
C SER A 33 22.23 -3.77 15.34
N SER A 34 23.56 -3.63 15.32
CA SER A 34 24.48 -4.73 14.98
C SER A 34 24.76 -5.69 16.11
N ARG A 35 24.37 -5.33 17.34
CA ARG A 35 24.55 -6.14 18.53
C ARG A 35 23.19 -6.58 19.07
N PRO A 36 23.06 -7.84 19.53
CA PRO A 36 21.90 -8.29 20.28
C PRO A 36 21.68 -7.41 21.51
N PRO A 37 20.43 -7.27 22.01
CA PRO A 37 20.19 -6.61 23.30
C PRO A 37 20.93 -7.35 24.43
N GLU A 38 21.42 -6.60 25.41
CA GLU A 38 22.09 -7.16 26.59
C GLU A 38 21.12 -8.12 27.32
N GLY A 39 21.57 -9.34 27.60
CA GLY A 39 20.75 -10.42 28.17
C GLY A 39 20.22 -11.45 27.15
N PHE A 40 20.30 -11.19 25.84
CA PHE A 40 19.93 -12.14 24.79
C PHE A 40 21.12 -12.67 23.98
N ALA A 41 22.33 -12.14 24.22
CA ALA A 41 23.55 -12.51 23.50
C ALA A 41 23.92 -14.00 23.64
N ASP A 42 23.55 -14.64 24.75
CA ASP A 42 23.82 -16.07 25.00
C ASP A 42 22.76 -16.99 24.38
N VAL A 43 21.61 -16.44 23.98
CA VAL A 43 20.46 -17.21 23.48
C VAL A 43 20.32 -17.09 21.97
N VAL A 44 20.74 -15.95 21.40
CA VAL A 44 20.60 -15.69 19.98
C VAL A 44 21.95 -15.80 19.28
N ASP A 45 22.03 -16.80 18.42
CA ASP A 45 23.16 -17.01 17.53
C ASP A 45 23.45 -15.77 16.67
N ALA A 46 24.72 -15.38 16.61
CA ALA A 46 25.17 -14.17 15.92
C ALA A 46 24.92 -14.24 14.40
N GLU A 47 25.01 -15.43 13.80
CA GLU A 47 24.74 -15.65 12.38
C GLU A 47 23.25 -15.47 12.08
N SER A 48 22.38 -16.07 12.90
CA SER A 48 20.93 -15.91 12.82
C SER A 48 20.50 -14.45 12.97
N HIS A 49 21.13 -13.71 13.90
CA HIS A 49 20.90 -12.28 14.06
C HIS A 49 21.30 -11.46 12.83
N ALA A 50 22.49 -11.71 12.27
CA ALA A 50 22.94 -11.03 11.06
C ALA A 50 21.99 -11.28 9.88
N ARG A 51 21.59 -12.55 9.68
CA ARG A 51 20.65 -12.95 8.63
C ARG A 51 19.29 -12.27 8.78
N SER A 52 18.78 -12.19 10.00
CA SER A 52 17.50 -11.51 10.29
C SER A 52 17.55 -10.02 9.93
N ARG A 53 18.67 -9.33 10.23
CA ARG A 53 18.86 -7.92 9.88
C ARG A 53 18.91 -7.67 8.38
N ASP A 54 19.63 -8.52 7.65
CA ASP A 54 19.72 -8.43 6.19
C ASP A 54 18.34 -8.66 5.55
N TYR A 55 17.59 -9.65 6.05
CA TYR A 55 16.20 -9.87 5.64
C TYR A 55 15.31 -8.67 5.93
N THR A 56 15.36 -8.08 7.13
CA THR A 56 14.58 -6.87 7.46
C THR A 56 14.94 -5.71 6.53
N ARG A 57 16.22 -5.54 6.20
CA ARG A 57 16.67 -4.46 5.29
C ARG A 57 16.11 -4.62 3.89
N VAL A 58 16.18 -5.82 3.33
CA VAL A 58 15.68 -6.09 1.97
C VAL A 58 14.15 -6.05 1.94
N SER A 59 13.48 -6.70 2.88
CA SER A 59 12.00 -6.73 2.95
C SER A 59 11.41 -5.33 3.18
N THR A 60 12.02 -4.48 4.01
CA THR A 60 11.54 -3.10 4.20
C THR A 60 11.67 -2.27 2.92
N ARG A 61 12.76 -2.44 2.15
CA ARG A 61 12.91 -1.78 0.85
C ARG A 61 11.86 -2.24 -0.15
N HIS A 62 11.57 -3.54 -0.19
CA HIS A 62 10.51 -4.09 -1.03
C HIS A 62 9.15 -3.50 -0.65
N HIS A 63 8.84 -3.48 0.65
CA HIS A 63 7.59 -2.92 1.16
C HIS A 63 7.41 -1.44 0.80
N LEU A 64 8.47 -0.63 0.91
CA LEU A 64 8.42 0.78 0.49
C LEU A 64 8.19 0.95 -1.01
N LEU A 65 8.81 0.11 -1.84
CA LEU A 65 8.64 0.14 -3.29
C LEU A 65 7.21 -0.28 -3.68
N GLU A 66 6.74 -1.40 -3.14
CA GLU A 66 5.38 -1.91 -3.34
C GLU A 66 4.33 -0.86 -2.92
N GLY A 67 4.50 -0.26 -1.75
CA GLY A 67 3.62 0.81 -1.27
C GLY A 67 3.61 2.03 -2.19
N ALA A 68 4.78 2.45 -2.69
CA ALA A 68 4.87 3.57 -3.63
C ALA A 68 4.19 3.27 -4.98
N VAL A 69 4.36 2.06 -5.51
CA VAL A 69 3.69 1.62 -6.75
C VAL A 69 2.18 1.55 -6.56
N SER A 70 1.72 0.93 -5.46
CA SER A 70 0.30 0.84 -5.11
C SER A 70 -0.34 2.22 -4.95
N LEU A 71 0.34 3.15 -4.26
CA LEU A 71 -0.11 4.54 -4.13
C LEU A 71 -0.18 5.24 -5.50
N ALA A 72 0.85 5.09 -6.34
CA ALA A 72 0.86 5.70 -7.67
C ALA A 72 -0.26 5.16 -8.56
N LEU A 73 -0.53 3.85 -8.53
CA LEU A 73 -1.64 3.23 -9.24
C LEU A 73 -2.99 3.74 -8.75
N PHE A 74 -3.19 3.79 -7.43
CA PHE A 74 -4.42 4.32 -6.83
C PHE A 74 -4.64 5.79 -7.22
N LEU A 75 -3.63 6.64 -7.05
CA LEU A 75 -3.73 8.07 -7.39
C LEU A 75 -3.93 8.26 -8.90
N GLY A 76 -3.22 7.51 -9.74
CA GLY A 76 -3.39 7.56 -11.20
C GLY A 76 -4.80 7.14 -11.62
N PHE A 77 -5.29 6.02 -11.11
CA PHE A 77 -6.66 5.55 -11.36
C PHE A 77 -7.70 6.57 -10.89
N TRP A 78 -7.51 7.14 -9.70
CA TRP A 78 -8.42 8.15 -9.17
C TRP A 78 -8.42 9.43 -10.01
N TRP A 79 -7.25 9.98 -10.34
CA TRP A 79 -7.10 11.23 -11.08
C TRP A 79 -7.62 11.13 -12.51
N LEU A 80 -7.44 9.98 -13.15
CA LEU A 80 -7.98 9.69 -14.47
C LEU A 80 -9.51 9.46 -14.47
N GLY A 81 -10.17 9.50 -13.30
CA GLY A 81 -11.61 9.26 -13.18
C GLY A 81 -11.98 7.78 -13.32
N GLY A 82 -11.06 6.87 -13.00
CA GLY A 82 -11.25 5.42 -13.15
C GLY A 82 -12.46 4.87 -12.40
N PHE A 83 -12.79 5.41 -11.22
CA PHE A 83 -14.00 5.03 -10.49
C PHE A 83 -15.28 5.39 -11.25
N GLU A 84 -15.37 6.60 -11.81
CA GLU A 84 -16.53 7.05 -12.58
C GLU A 84 -16.63 6.30 -13.91
N TRP A 85 -15.49 6.05 -14.56
CA TRP A 85 -15.43 5.24 -15.77
C TRP A 85 -15.96 3.81 -15.53
N LEU A 86 -15.50 3.16 -14.45
CA LEU A 86 -15.92 1.81 -14.11
C LEU A 86 -17.40 1.76 -13.68
N ASP A 87 -17.86 2.73 -12.89
CA ASP A 87 -19.27 2.83 -12.47
C ASP A 87 -20.19 2.96 -13.69
N ARG A 88 -19.85 3.82 -14.65
CA ARG A 88 -20.62 3.95 -15.92
C ARG A 88 -20.60 2.68 -16.75
N LEU A 89 -19.45 1.99 -16.83
CA LEU A 89 -19.32 0.73 -17.55
C LEU A 89 -20.27 -0.33 -16.99
N VAL A 90 -20.24 -0.56 -15.67
CA VAL A 90 -21.06 -1.59 -15.02
C VAL A 90 -22.54 -1.23 -15.05
N ARG A 91 -22.89 0.06 -14.87
CA ARG A 91 -24.29 0.53 -15.04
C ARG A 91 -24.80 0.34 -16.46
N GLY A 92 -23.91 0.42 -17.46
CA GLY A 92 -24.24 0.17 -18.86
C GLY A 92 -24.78 -1.24 -19.15
N TRP A 93 -24.57 -2.20 -18.24
CA TRP A 93 -25.09 -3.56 -18.37
C TRP A 93 -26.57 -3.70 -17.98
N GLY A 94 -27.20 -2.64 -17.46
CA GLY A 94 -28.65 -2.59 -17.24
C GLY A 94 -29.17 -3.45 -16.09
N HIS A 95 -28.30 -3.88 -15.17
CA HIS A 95 -28.71 -4.60 -13.96
C HIS A 95 -29.25 -3.68 -12.86
N GLY A 96 -29.94 -4.27 -11.88
CA GLY A 96 -30.42 -3.55 -10.70
C GLY A 96 -29.30 -3.04 -9.80
N PRO A 97 -29.57 -2.08 -8.89
CA PRO A 97 -28.54 -1.40 -8.09
C PRO A 97 -27.64 -2.33 -7.27
N ILE A 98 -28.20 -3.41 -6.72
CA ILE A 98 -27.46 -4.39 -5.90
C ILE A 98 -26.44 -5.14 -6.75
N VAL A 99 -26.87 -5.67 -7.90
CA VAL A 99 -26.01 -6.45 -8.80
C VAL A 99 -24.89 -5.57 -9.37
N THR A 100 -25.22 -4.34 -9.77
CA THR A 100 -24.25 -3.34 -10.23
C THR A 100 -23.18 -3.05 -9.17
N GLY A 101 -23.58 -2.90 -7.90
CA GLY A 101 -22.64 -2.70 -6.79
C GLY A 101 -21.70 -3.90 -6.59
N VAL A 102 -22.25 -5.12 -6.61
CA VAL A 102 -21.45 -6.36 -6.49
C VAL A 102 -20.44 -6.48 -7.63
N LEU A 103 -20.85 -6.20 -8.86
CA LEU A 103 -19.98 -6.26 -10.04
C LEU A 103 -18.89 -5.19 -9.99
N PHE A 104 -19.24 -3.94 -9.61
CA PHE A 104 -18.28 -2.86 -9.45
C PHE A 104 -17.18 -3.22 -8.43
N THR A 105 -17.57 -3.66 -7.24
CA THR A 105 -16.62 -4.07 -6.20
C THR A 105 -15.83 -5.30 -6.61
N GLY A 106 -16.47 -6.28 -7.27
CA GLY A 106 -15.80 -7.49 -7.76
C GLY A 106 -14.72 -7.18 -8.80
N ILE A 107 -14.98 -6.28 -9.73
CA ILE A 107 -14.00 -5.85 -10.75
C ILE A 107 -12.85 -5.10 -10.08
N LEU A 108 -13.12 -4.19 -9.14
CA LEU A 108 -12.06 -3.49 -8.40
C LEU A 108 -11.19 -4.46 -7.61
N PHE A 109 -11.79 -5.46 -6.95
CA PHE A 109 -11.05 -6.47 -6.22
C PHE A 109 -10.15 -7.30 -7.15
N LEU A 110 -10.69 -7.73 -8.30
CA LEU A 110 -9.93 -8.48 -9.28
C LEU A 110 -8.77 -7.66 -9.85
N ALA A 111 -9.02 -6.39 -10.19
CA ALA A 111 -8.00 -5.47 -10.68
C ALA A 111 -6.90 -5.25 -9.65
N ASN A 112 -7.27 -5.05 -8.37
CA ASN A 112 -6.30 -4.91 -7.29
C ASN A 112 -5.49 -6.19 -7.06
N HIS A 113 -6.13 -7.36 -7.16
CA HIS A 113 -5.44 -8.64 -7.03
C HIS A 113 -4.41 -8.85 -8.14
N VAL A 114 -4.78 -8.56 -9.39
CA VAL A 114 -3.87 -8.62 -10.55
C VAL A 114 -2.73 -7.61 -10.41
N ALA A 115 -3.02 -6.39 -9.95
CA ALA A 115 -2.00 -5.37 -9.73
C ALA A 115 -1.04 -5.69 -8.58
N GLY A 116 -1.46 -6.52 -7.62
CA GLY A 116 -0.65 -6.98 -6.49
C GLY A 116 0.13 -8.28 -6.74
N LEU A 117 0.06 -8.84 -7.95
CA LEU A 117 0.94 -9.93 -8.34
C LEU A 117 2.35 -9.37 -8.59
N PRO A 118 3.41 -9.98 -8.00
CA PRO A 118 4.79 -9.57 -8.22
C PRO A 118 5.26 -9.77 -9.67
#